data_AF-A0A2V6BL65-F1
#
_entry.id   AF-A0A2V6BL65-F1
#
_cell.length_a   1.000
_cell.length_b   1.000
_cell.length_c   1.000
_cell.angle_alpha   90.00
_cell.angle_beta   90.00
_cell.angle_gamma   90.00
#
_symmetry.space_group_name_H-M   'P 1'
#
loop_
_entity.id
_entity.type
_entity.pdbx_description
1 polymer ?
#
loop_
_entity_poly.entity_id
_entity_poly.type
_entity_poly.pdbx_seq_one_letter_code
_entity_poly.pdbx_strand_id
1 'polypeptide(L)'
;DFNGDGHPDYLLFNSSTRQTAIWYLNNNVLTSGLNGPTLPAGWSVVGVADFNGDGHPDYLLFNSSTRQTAIWYLNNNVLTAGLNGPTLP
;
A
#
# COMPACT_ATOMS: atom_id res chain seq x y z
N ASP A 1 -7.07 -3.63 -7.37
CA ASP A 1 -6.58 -4.55 -8.40
C ASP A 1 -5.08 -4.31 -8.52
N PHE A 2 -4.28 -5.14 -7.85
CA PHE A 2 -2.83 -5.02 -7.80
C PHE A 2 -2.13 -5.80 -8.92
N ASN A 3 -2.80 -6.79 -9.51
CA ASN A 3 -2.26 -7.61 -10.60
C ASN A 3 -2.84 -7.25 -11.99
N GLY A 4 -3.82 -6.34 -12.05
CA GLY A 4 -4.44 -5.86 -13.29
C GLY A 4 -5.40 -6.87 -13.92
N ASP A 5 -5.94 -7.81 -13.15
CA ASP A 5 -6.82 -8.88 -13.67
C ASP A 5 -8.31 -8.48 -13.75
N GLY A 6 -8.65 -7.26 -13.35
CA GLY A 6 -10.00 -6.72 -13.34
C GLY A 6 -10.79 -7.08 -12.08
N HIS A 7 -10.19 -7.78 -11.11
CA HIS A 7 -10.81 -8.11 -9.83
C HIS A 7 -10.21 -7.28 -8.68
N PRO A 8 -11.01 -6.91 -7.66
CA PRO A 8 -10.50 -6.20 -6.51
C PRO A 8 -9.67 -7.12 -5.61
N ASP A 9 -8.40 -6.78 -5.45
CA ASP A 9 -7.49 -7.38 -4.49
C ASP A 9 -7.53 -6.72 -3.11
N TYR A 10 -7.01 -7.43 -2.09
CA TYR A 10 -6.91 -6.90 -0.74
C TYR A 10 -5.49 -6.42 -0.43
N LEU A 11 -5.40 -5.25 0.20
CA LEU A 11 -4.23 -4.83 0.95
C LEU A 11 -4.47 -5.06 2.44
N LEU A 12 -3.56 -5.77 3.08
CA LEU A 12 -3.55 -6.03 4.51
C LEU A 12 -2.41 -5.26 5.16
N PHE A 13 -2.67 -4.71 6.35
CA PHE A 13 -1.67 -4.06 7.18
C PHE A 13 -1.77 -4.58 8.62
N ASN A 14 -0.66 -5.10 9.14
CA ASN A 14 -0.55 -5.51 10.53
C ASN A 14 0.10 -4.37 11.33
N SER A 15 -0.66 -3.70 12.19
CA SER A 15 -0.17 -2.56 12.96
C SER A 15 0.90 -2.92 13.99
N SER A 16 0.92 -4.15 14.50
CA SER A 16 1.90 -4.61 15.49
C SER A 16 3.28 -4.86 14.86
N THR A 17 3.31 -5.50 13.69
CA THR A 17 4.56 -5.80 12.97
C THR A 17 4.94 -4.74 11.94
N ARG A 18 3.99 -3.88 11.57
CA ARG A 18 4.02 -2.89 10.48
C ARG A 18 4.14 -3.51 9.09
N GLN A 19 3.97 -4.82 8.97
CA GLN A 19 4.06 -5.51 7.69
C GLN A 19 2.80 -5.27 6.86
N THR A 20 2.97 -5.09 5.55
CA THR A 20 1.88 -5.11 4.58
C THR A 20 1.88 -6.43 3.81
N ALA A 21 0.72 -6.82 3.28
CA ALA A 21 0.59 -7.94 2.36
C ALA A 21 -0.49 -7.67 1.33
N ILE A 22 -0.31 -8.18 0.13
CA ILE A 22 -1.31 -8.17 -0.94
C ILE A 22 -1.87 -9.57 -1.05
N TRP A 23 -3.20 -9.68 -1.02
CA TRP A 23 -3.93 -10.91 -1.30
C TRP A 23 -4.63 -10.73 -2.63
N TYR A 24 -4.37 -11.64 -3.57
CA TYR A 24 -5.01 -11.63 -4.87
C TYR A 24 -6.32 -12.39 -4.82
N LEU A 25 -7.38 -11.81 -5.38
CA LEU A 25 -8.71 -12.41 -5.34
C LEU A 25 -9.30 -12.54 -6.73
N ASN A 26 -9.91 -13.69 -7.00
CA ASN A 26 -10.79 -13.86 -8.15
C ASN A 26 -12.21 -14.08 -7.63
N ASN A 27 -13.12 -13.13 -7.89
CA ASN A 27 -14.50 -13.16 -7.40
C ASN A 27 -14.61 -13.41 -5.88
N ASN A 28 -13.82 -12.67 -5.09
CA ASN A 28 -13.73 -12.79 -3.62
C ASN A 28 -13.12 -14.11 -3.11
N VAL A 29 -12.56 -14.96 -3.97
CA VAL A 29 -11.81 -16.15 -3.57
C VAL A 29 -10.32 -15.83 -3.60
N LEU A 30 -9.63 -16.03 -2.46
CA LEU A 30 -8.17 -15.88 -2.37
C LEU A 30 -7.48 -16.88 -3.30
N THR A 31 -6.67 -16.38 -4.23
CA THR A 31 -5.91 -17.21 -5.16
C THR A 31 -4.45 -17.37 -4.72
N SER A 32 -3.83 -16.27 -4.27
CA SER A 32 -2.48 -16.25 -3.71
C SER A 32 -2.25 -14.98 -2.90
N GLY A 33 -1.09 -14.88 -2.25
CA GLY A 33 -0.72 -13.67 -1.52
C GLY A 33 0.79 -13.46 -1.47
N LEU A 34 1.20 -12.20 -1.40
CA LEU A 34 2.59 -11.78 -1.31
C LEU A 34 2.77 -10.79 -0.16
N ASN A 35 3.92 -10.88 0.51
CA ASN A 35 4.32 -9.87 1.48
C ASN A 35 4.75 -8.60 0.75
N GLY A 36 4.22 -7.47 1.19
CA GLY A 36 4.64 -6.14 0.77
C GLY A 36 5.74 -5.58 1.68
N PRO A 37 6.08 -4.29 1.53
CA PRO A 37 7.08 -3.67 2.38
C PRO A 37 6.59 -3.52 3.82
N THR A 38 7.54 -3.55 4.75
CA THR A 38 7.29 -3.20 6.16
C THR A 38 7.39 -1.70 6.34
N LEU A 39 6.37 -1.09 6.94
CA LEU A 39 6.35 0.36 7.18
C LEU A 39 7.30 0.76 8.33
N PRO A 40 7.88 1.97 8.29
CA PRO A 40 8.59 2.53 9.43
C PRO A 40 7.64 2.77 10.60
N ALA A 41 8.19 2.91 11.81
CA ALA A 41 7.39 3.16 13.00
C ALA A 41 6.54 4.44 12.88
N GLY A 42 5.28 4.35 13.35
CA GLY A 42 4.32 5.46 13.32
C GLY A 42 3.55 5.62 12.00
N TRP A 43 3.95 4.91 10.94
CA TRP A 43 3.27 4.97 9.64
C TRP A 43 2.21 3.88 9.49
N SER A 44 1.14 4.22 8.79
CA SER A 44 0.01 3.35 8.45
C SER A 44 -0.38 3.57 6.99
N VAL A 45 -0.85 2.51 6.30
CA VAL A 45 -1.50 2.71 5.01
C VAL A 45 -2.92 3.21 5.25
N VAL A 46 -3.28 4.32 4.60
CA VAL A 46 -4.60 4.95 4.71
C VAL A 46 -5.33 5.05 3.38
N GLY A 47 -4.68 4.71 2.28
CA GLY A 47 -5.28 4.68 0.96
C GLY A 47 -4.42 3.93 -0.04
N VAL A 48 -5.04 3.53 -1.15
CA VAL A 48 -4.40 2.86 -2.27
C VAL A 48 -4.99 3.43 -3.56
N ALA A 49 -4.13 3.85 -4.47
CA ALA A 49 -4.47 4.34 -5.81
C ALA A 49 -3.22 4.34 -6.67
N ASP A 50 -3.36 4.32 -7.99
CA ASP A 50 -2.24 4.62 -8.90
C ASP A 50 -1.95 6.14 -8.85
N PHE A 51 -0.95 6.53 -8.07
CA PHE A 51 -0.64 7.94 -7.81
C PHE A 51 0.34 8.53 -8.83
N ASN A 52 1.17 7.70 -9.45
CA ASN A 52 2.16 8.12 -10.45
C ASN A 52 1.71 7.88 -11.90
N GLY A 53 0.60 7.18 -12.13
CA GLY A 53 0.04 6.87 -13.44
C GLY A 53 0.75 5.74 -14.18
N ASP A 54 1.45 4.84 -13.46
CA ASP A 54 2.20 3.73 -14.06
C ASP A 54 1.39 2.45 -14.26
N GLY A 55 0.12 2.45 -13.82
CA GLY A 55 -0.79 1.31 -13.91
C GLY A 55 -0.71 0.35 -12.73
N HIS A 56 0.09 0.65 -11.70
CA HIS A 56 0.18 -0.12 -10.47
C HIS A 56 -0.37 0.67 -9.27
N PRO A 57 -1.14 0.04 -8.36
CA PRO A 57 -1.60 0.74 -7.17
C PRO A 57 -0.46 1.01 -6.19
N ASP A 58 -0.36 2.28 -5.79
CA ASP A 58 0.59 2.82 -4.83
C ASP A 58 -0.05 2.98 -3.43
N TYR A 59 0.77 3.16 -2.40
CA TYR A 59 0.29 3.36 -1.02
C TYR A 59 0.28 4.83 -0.63
N LEU A 60 -0.85 5.30 -0.11
CA LEU A 60 -0.93 6.53 0.66
C LEU A 60 -0.68 6.22 2.14
N LEU A 61 0.36 6.83 2.69
CA LEU A 61 0.80 6.63 4.06
C LEU A 61 0.53 7.86 4.92
N PHE A 62 0.20 7.60 6.18
CA PHE A 62 0.03 8.63 7.19
C PHE A 62 0.75 8.26 8.49
N ASN A 63 1.53 9.21 9.01
CA ASN A 63 2.12 9.13 10.33
C ASN A 63 1.27 9.89 11.34
N SER A 64 0.61 9.16 12.23
CA SER A 64 -0.32 9.78 13.20
C SER A 64 0.38 10.61 14.26
N SER A 65 1.64 10.29 14.59
CA SER A 65 2.43 11.00 15.60
C SER A 65 2.96 12.34 15.09
N THR A 66 3.36 12.42 13.81
CA THR A 66 3.94 13.63 13.22
C THR A 66 2.98 14.38 12.30
N ARG A 67 1.81 13.81 12.02
CA ARG A 67 0.83 14.27 11.02
C ARG A 67 1.38 14.28 9.58
N GLN A 68 2.54 13.68 9.33
CA GLN A 68 3.15 13.65 8.00
C GLN A 68 2.42 12.67 7.07
N THR A 69 2.29 13.02 5.80
CA THR A 69 1.84 12.10 4.75
C THR A 69 2.99 11.72 3.84
N ALA A 70 2.88 10.58 3.18
CA ALA A 70 3.81 10.15 2.14
C ALA A 70 3.09 9.27 1.13
N ILE A 71 3.63 9.21 -0.08
CA ILE A 71 3.26 8.21 -1.09
C ILE A 71 4.44 7.27 -1.23
N TRP A 72 4.16 5.99 -1.20
CA TRP A 72 5.10 4.95 -1.61
C TRP A 72 4.65 4.42 -2.96
N TYR A 73 5.54 4.48 -3.93
CA TYR A 73 5.31 3.96 -5.27
C TYR A 73 5.64 2.48 -5.30
N LEU A 74 4.77 1.65 -5.86
CA LEU A 74 4.96 0.20 -5.89
C LEU A 74 4.80 -0.37 -7.29
N ASN A 75 5.64 -1.35 -7.62
CA ASN A 75 5.33 -2.30 -8.67
C ASN A 75 4.91 -3.60 -7.98
N ASN A 76 3.60 -3.83 -7.96
CA ASN A 76 3.00 -4.94 -7.23
C ASN A 76 3.32 -4.89 -5.72
N ASN A 77 4.05 -5.87 -5.17
CA ASN A 77 4.43 -5.91 -3.76
C ASN A 77 5.79 -5.25 -3.44
N VAL A 78 6.46 -4.67 -4.45
CA VAL A 78 7.81 -4.13 -4.32
C VAL A 78 7.78 -2.60 -4.31
N LEU A 79 8.34 -2.02 -3.25
CA LEU A 79 8.56 -0.57 -3.15
C LEU A 79 9.63 -0.14 -4.16
N THR A 80 9.29 0.81 -5.05
CA THR A 80 10.21 1.34 -6.07
C THR A 80 10.76 2.71 -5.69
N ALA A 81 9.93 3.55 -5.07
CA ALA A 81 10.31 4.89 -4.62
C ALA A 81 9.34 5.41 -3.55
N GLY A 82 9.72 6.51 -2.87
CA GLY A 82 8.86 7.18 -1.91
C GLY A 82 8.97 8.69 -2.00
N LEU A 83 7.86 9.38 -1.76
CA LEU A 83 7.76 10.83 -1.77
C LEU A 83 7.03 11.32 -0.52
N ASN A 84 7.64 12.25 0.21
CA ASN A 84 6.97 12.91 1.33
C ASN A 84 5.90 13.86 0.78
N GLY A 85 4.70 13.73 1.32
CA GLY A 85 3.61 14.66 1.11
C GLY A 85 3.61 15.78 2.16
N PRO A 86 2.55 16.62 2.17
CA PRO A 86 2.38 17.64 3.18
C PRO A 86 2.16 17.05 4.58
N THR A 87 2.45 17.85 5.60
CA THR A 87 2.03 17.59 6.98
C THR A 87 0.62 18.14 7.17
N LEU A 88 -0.29 17.33 7.70
CA LEU A 88 -1.67 17.73 7.97
C LEU A 88 -1.75 18.57 9.25
N PRO A 89 -2.68 19.55 9.33
CA PRO A 89 -2.90 20.35 10.54
C PRO A 89 -3.39 19.50 11.73
#